data_AF-A0A6B0RZB4-F1
#
_entry.id   AF-A0A6B0RZB4-F1
#
_cell.length_a   1.000
_cell.length_b   1.000
_cell.length_c   1.000
_cell.angle_alpha   90.00
_cell.angle_beta   90.00
_cell.angle_gamma   90.00
#
_symmetry.space_group_name_H-M   'P 1'
#
loop_
_entity.id
_entity.type
_entity.pdbx_description
1 polymer ?
#
loop_
_entity_poly.entity_id
_entity_poly.type
_entity_poly.pdbx_seq_one_letter_code
_entity_poly.pdbx_strand_id
1 'polypeptide(L)'
;MINHDNLIKDLLGNILPVTPLEAIILLSGNWKVSIITSDLPNAGTSSQIYIILYGQHRSSAAIYLYGTDGARFQDGHEDTFTITVGDIGTLFKIRVGHTNSGLSPSWHCKEIKLWDLNAGRQFHIPVQRWLARDQEDGEVCREFPVLNKGWPILPVTVYEVHVATGELWNAGTVANVYIAVYGEKGDTGSRQLFRSKSTLNFLRGQVDSFLLEAVHLGNLYKIVIAHDGLGPGNGWFLDDVVIKDPTTNREYTFFCHRWLDQGEDDGKIVRELYARNNSILSASECFSESSWAAESWKFRKGNTLQFYNRLTGGFVRLHPDSTVDAVGEKTDKYGLFDVIFNKGNVCIFQSHELRHLSLALDNGSVTGMASGGASTEMRVLSQPNRCALLESARVPGHLVIFDRHGKITNESSAGYADLSKEFVVFVKGVLLNSAVVLLATSLCQALCLQPDGSCTGVGKPSEKSYWRVHKISSRICMFESVKNARMFLRIKDGRCDGAGIGDSDCHFKIKKNLRNACISLESVKSPGLFVGLRSDGQAKPVVYTENGSVFFYPQVIKFGRENPSGMSVTPSQEEKILESRNQQEMPSEPEARGAPSPSTALFTPEQYLKGKWY
;
A
#
# COMPACT_ATOMS: atom_id res chain seq x y z
N MET A 1 -59.13 9.75 -14.02
CA MET A 1 -58.27 10.93 -14.25
C MET A 1 -58.87 12.08 -13.47
N ILE A 2 -58.37 12.31 -12.26
CA ILE A 2 -58.73 13.48 -11.44
C ILE A 2 -57.63 14.50 -11.69
N ASN A 3 -58.03 15.68 -12.15
CA ASN A 3 -57.13 16.72 -12.62
C ASN A 3 -56.46 17.40 -11.40
N HIS A 4 -55.14 17.21 -11.23
CA HIS A 4 -54.37 17.68 -10.07
C HIS A 4 -54.24 19.21 -9.99
N ASP A 5 -54.63 19.94 -11.03
CA ASP A 5 -54.50 21.41 -11.09
C ASP A 5 -55.52 22.18 -10.23
N ASN A 6 -56.61 21.54 -9.80
CA ASN A 6 -57.64 22.21 -9.00
C ASN A 6 -57.41 22.17 -7.48
N LEU A 7 -56.51 21.31 -6.98
CA LEU A 7 -56.25 21.21 -5.53
C LEU A 7 -55.30 22.32 -5.01
N ILE A 8 -54.48 22.89 -5.90
CA ILE A 8 -53.49 23.94 -5.55
C ILE A 8 -54.16 25.32 -5.45
N LYS A 9 -55.26 25.56 -6.19
CA LYS A 9 -55.99 26.84 -6.16
C LYS A 9 -56.83 27.02 -4.90
N ASP A 10 -57.36 25.95 -4.33
CA ASP A 10 -58.23 26.03 -3.14
C ASP A 10 -57.45 26.17 -1.81
N LEU A 11 -56.14 25.87 -1.79
CA LEU A 11 -55.29 25.96 -0.59
C LEU A 11 -54.52 27.29 -0.45
N LEU A 12 -54.47 28.13 -1.50
CA LEU A 12 -53.72 29.39 -1.52
C LEU A 12 -54.65 30.61 -1.67
N GLY A 13 -55.63 30.70 -0.77
CA GLY A 13 -56.41 31.93 -0.57
C GLY A 13 -55.52 33.08 -0.07
N ASN A 14 -55.25 34.02 -0.96
CA ASN A 14 -54.86 35.41 -0.69
C ASN A 14 -53.52 35.69 0.02
N ILE A 15 -52.36 35.42 -0.59
CA ILE A 15 -51.14 36.23 -0.40
C ILE A 15 -50.34 36.26 -1.74
N LEU A 16 -49.95 37.47 -2.16
CA LEU A 16 -49.08 37.95 -3.28
C LEU A 16 -48.48 36.95 -4.31
N PRO A 17 -48.28 37.35 -5.59
CA PRO A 17 -47.78 36.45 -6.62
C PRO A 17 -46.30 36.13 -6.39
N VAL A 18 -46.03 34.95 -5.84
CA VAL A 18 -44.69 34.37 -5.73
C VAL A 18 -44.34 33.74 -7.09
N THR A 19 -43.20 34.12 -7.67
CA THR A 19 -42.76 33.60 -8.97
C THR A 19 -42.48 32.09 -8.90
N PRO A 20 -42.52 31.33 -10.01
CA PRO A 20 -42.20 29.90 -10.01
C PRO A 20 -40.81 29.58 -9.44
N LEU A 21 -39.85 30.51 -9.57
CA LEU A 21 -38.51 30.39 -9.01
C LEU A 21 -38.52 30.54 -7.48
N GLU A 22 -39.31 31.48 -6.96
CA GLU A 22 -39.51 31.66 -5.52
C GLU A 22 -40.34 30.52 -4.91
N ALA A 23 -41.28 29.93 -5.66
CA ALA A 23 -41.99 28.71 -5.25
C ALA A 23 -41.07 27.47 -5.23
N ILE A 24 -40.10 27.38 -6.14
CA ILE A 24 -39.03 26.35 -6.11
C ILE A 24 -38.06 26.59 -4.94
N ILE A 25 -37.77 27.84 -4.60
CA ILE A 25 -36.98 28.21 -3.41
C ILE A 25 -37.72 27.84 -2.13
N LEU A 26 -39.04 27.99 -2.07
CA LEU A 26 -39.87 27.56 -0.93
C LEU A 26 -39.97 26.02 -0.78
N LEU A 27 -39.70 25.26 -1.85
CA LEU A 27 -39.63 23.79 -1.82
C LEU A 27 -38.23 23.25 -1.53
N SER A 28 -37.21 24.12 -1.51
CA SER A 28 -35.85 23.74 -1.13
C SER A 28 -35.72 23.71 0.40
N GLY A 29 -35.09 22.68 0.96
CA GLY A 29 -34.92 22.50 2.41
C GLY A 29 -34.12 23.65 3.04
N ASN A 30 -34.80 24.75 3.37
CA ASN A 30 -34.21 25.95 3.94
C ASN A 30 -34.18 25.84 5.46
N TRP A 31 -32.98 25.91 6.01
CA TRP A 31 -32.73 25.83 7.44
C TRP A 31 -32.08 27.13 7.90
N LYS A 32 -32.45 27.58 9.10
CA LYS A 32 -31.73 28.64 9.80
C LYS A 32 -30.85 27.99 10.87
N VAL A 33 -29.55 28.24 10.81
CA VAL A 33 -28.56 27.78 11.78
C VAL A 33 -28.10 28.98 12.58
N SER A 34 -28.24 28.93 13.90
CA SER A 34 -27.67 29.92 14.81
C SER A 34 -26.65 29.24 15.71
N ILE A 35 -25.44 29.78 15.75
CA ILE A 35 -24.32 29.24 16.54
C ILE A 35 -23.96 30.28 17.59
N ILE A 36 -23.96 29.86 18.85
CA ILE A 36 -23.54 30.70 19.96
C ILE A 36 -22.14 30.29 20.38
N THR A 37 -21.18 31.19 20.19
CA THR A 37 -19.84 31.08 20.78
C THR A 37 -19.93 31.50 22.26
N SER A 38 -19.26 30.78 23.16
CA SER A 38 -19.31 31.13 24.57
C SER A 38 -18.63 32.45 24.88
N ASP A 39 -18.95 33.02 26.03
CA ASP A 39 -18.33 34.19 26.65
C ASP A 39 -17.06 33.87 27.48
N LEU A 40 -16.54 32.65 27.37
CA LEU A 40 -15.25 32.28 27.97
C LEU A 40 -14.11 33.08 27.29
N PRO A 41 -13.03 33.40 28.01
CA PRO A 41 -11.87 34.07 27.42
C PRO A 41 -11.28 33.28 26.25
N ASN A 42 -11.11 33.94 25.10
CA ASN A 42 -10.55 33.35 23.87
C ASN A 42 -11.40 32.21 23.29
N ALA A 43 -12.72 32.26 23.49
CA ALA A 43 -13.64 31.26 22.95
C ALA A 43 -13.83 31.37 21.43
N GLY A 44 -13.56 32.54 20.85
CA GLY A 44 -13.76 32.83 19.45
C GLY A 44 -12.66 32.29 18.56
N THR A 45 -12.98 32.12 17.27
CA THR A 45 -12.10 31.42 16.33
C THR A 45 -11.89 32.20 15.04
N SER A 46 -10.68 32.09 14.50
CA SER A 46 -10.35 32.52 13.15
C SER A 46 -10.53 31.40 12.11
N SER A 47 -10.89 30.20 12.54
CA SER A 47 -11.01 29.03 11.67
C SER A 47 -12.34 29.02 10.92
N GLN A 48 -12.33 28.49 9.70
CA GLN A 48 -13.56 28.33 8.94
C GLN A 48 -14.42 27.20 9.53
N ILE A 49 -15.63 27.55 10.00
CA ILE A 49 -16.60 26.61 10.58
C ILE A 49 -17.45 26.00 9.47
N TYR A 50 -17.78 24.71 9.63
CA TYR A 50 -18.73 23.98 8.79
C TYR A 50 -19.72 23.18 9.63
N ILE A 51 -20.88 22.91 9.03
CA ILE A 51 -21.89 22.02 9.60
C ILE A 51 -22.36 21.01 8.54
N ILE A 52 -22.73 19.80 8.99
CA ILE A 52 -23.37 18.76 8.18
C ILE A 52 -24.62 18.28 8.91
N LEU A 53 -25.74 18.20 8.18
CA LEU A 53 -27.00 17.68 8.69
C LEU A 53 -27.22 16.27 8.14
N TYR A 54 -27.56 15.33 9.03
CA TYR A 54 -27.82 13.93 8.72
C TYR A 54 -29.30 13.62 8.94
N GLY A 55 -30.00 13.35 7.84
CA GLY A 55 -31.39 12.92 7.88
C GLY A 55 -31.58 11.52 7.30
N GLN A 56 -32.79 10.97 7.48
CA GLN A 56 -33.14 9.60 7.13
C GLN A 56 -32.89 9.24 5.66
N HIS A 57 -33.05 10.18 4.73
CA HIS A 57 -32.84 9.93 3.30
C HIS A 57 -31.37 10.09 2.90
N ARG A 58 -30.70 11.09 3.46
CA ARG A 58 -29.31 11.43 3.13
C ARG A 58 -28.71 12.43 4.13
N SER A 59 -27.39 12.59 4.05
CA SER A 59 -26.68 13.73 4.61
C SER A 59 -26.54 14.88 3.61
N SER A 60 -26.40 16.10 4.13
CA SER A 60 -25.94 17.25 3.36
C SER A 60 -24.45 17.13 3.03
N ALA A 61 -23.97 17.93 2.08
CA ALA A 61 -22.54 18.21 1.98
C ALA A 61 -22.07 19.03 3.20
N ALA A 62 -20.75 19.20 3.35
CA ALA A 62 -20.19 20.19 4.27
C ALA A 62 -20.63 21.59 3.86
N ILE A 63 -21.39 22.25 4.72
CA ILE A 63 -21.85 23.62 4.51
C ILE A 63 -20.97 24.53 5.36
N TYR A 64 -20.10 25.25 4.68
CA TYR A 64 -19.23 26.23 5.29
C TYR A 64 -20.02 27.49 5.62
N LEU A 65 -19.94 27.92 6.88
CA LEU A 65 -20.66 29.05 7.41
C LEU A 65 -19.84 30.31 7.16
N TYR A 66 -19.96 30.84 5.94
CA TYR A 66 -19.28 32.06 5.51
C TYR A 66 -20.01 33.30 6.02
N GLY A 67 -19.23 34.36 6.27
CA GLY A 67 -19.78 35.68 6.51
C GLY A 67 -19.60 36.65 5.37
N THR A 68 -20.64 37.43 5.09
CA THR A 68 -20.59 38.56 4.15
C THR A 68 -20.06 39.83 4.80
N ASP A 69 -20.15 39.96 6.13
CA ASP A 69 -19.77 41.16 6.88
C ASP A 69 -19.25 40.80 8.29
N GLY A 70 -18.13 41.39 8.70
CA GLY A 70 -17.61 41.42 10.09
C GLY A 70 -16.79 40.20 10.58
N ALA A 71 -16.21 40.34 11.78
CA ALA A 71 -15.58 39.25 12.53
C ALA A 71 -16.67 38.37 13.17
N ARG A 72 -16.83 37.13 12.70
CA ARG A 72 -17.84 36.17 13.18
C ARG A 72 -17.25 35.21 14.21
N PHE A 73 -18.12 34.50 14.92
CA PHE A 73 -17.78 33.52 15.95
C PHE A 73 -16.87 34.10 17.03
N GLN A 74 -17.12 35.35 17.41
CA GLN A 74 -16.40 36.03 18.49
C GLN A 74 -16.96 35.61 19.85
N ASP A 75 -16.16 35.83 20.90
CA ASP A 75 -16.53 35.54 22.29
C ASP A 75 -17.91 36.13 22.62
N GLY A 76 -18.84 35.27 23.07
CA GLY A 76 -20.19 35.65 23.47
C GLY A 76 -21.17 35.97 22.33
N HIS A 77 -20.77 35.82 21.06
CA HIS A 77 -21.60 36.21 19.91
C HIS A 77 -22.53 35.08 19.45
N GLU A 78 -23.72 35.46 18.93
CA GLU A 78 -24.67 34.57 18.27
C GLU A 78 -24.67 34.88 16.76
N ASP A 79 -24.15 33.95 15.96
CA ASP A 79 -24.03 34.09 14.50
C ASP A 79 -25.07 33.22 13.79
N THR A 80 -25.84 33.84 12.90
CA THR A 80 -27.00 33.22 12.25
C THR A 80 -26.83 33.14 10.73
N PHE A 81 -27.19 31.99 10.16
CA PHE A 81 -27.02 31.65 8.75
C PHE A 81 -28.28 31.00 8.20
N THR A 82 -28.61 31.30 6.95
CA THR A 82 -29.61 30.55 6.18
C THR A 82 -28.88 29.59 5.24
N ILE A 83 -29.20 28.30 5.33
CA ILE A 83 -28.56 27.24 4.55
C ILE A 83 -29.62 26.43 3.79
N THR A 84 -29.22 25.84 2.67
CA THR A 84 -30.08 24.94 1.89
C THR A 84 -29.44 23.55 1.86
N VAL A 85 -30.16 22.53 2.34
CA VAL A 85 -29.64 21.15 2.49
C VAL A 85 -30.29 20.14 1.55
N GLY A 86 -31.34 20.54 0.83
CA GLY A 86 -32.18 19.64 0.04
C GLY A 86 -33.09 18.76 0.90
N ASP A 87 -33.72 17.73 0.31
CA ASP A 87 -34.48 16.76 1.07
C ASP A 87 -33.55 15.78 1.79
N ILE A 88 -33.38 15.97 3.10
CA ILE A 88 -32.65 15.06 3.98
C ILE A 88 -33.61 14.10 4.72
N GLY A 89 -34.92 14.26 4.60
CA GLY A 89 -35.91 13.60 5.45
C GLY A 89 -35.82 14.05 6.91
N THR A 90 -36.14 13.14 7.84
CA THR A 90 -36.11 13.44 9.28
C THR A 90 -34.68 13.59 9.78
N LEU A 91 -34.30 14.79 10.26
CA LEU A 91 -33.02 15.07 10.89
C LEU A 91 -32.85 14.23 12.18
N PHE A 92 -31.72 13.53 12.30
CA PHE A 92 -31.39 12.69 13.46
C PHE A 92 -29.98 12.92 14.01
N LYS A 93 -29.08 13.52 13.23
CA LYS A 93 -27.69 13.79 13.63
C LYS A 93 -27.18 15.07 12.99
N ILE A 94 -26.27 15.76 13.68
CA ILE A 94 -25.45 16.81 13.08
C ILE A 94 -23.97 16.56 13.34
N ARG A 95 -23.14 17.14 12.48
CA ARG A 95 -21.71 17.29 12.71
C ARG A 95 -21.36 18.76 12.57
N VAL A 96 -20.59 19.27 13.52
CA VAL A 96 -20.00 20.61 13.46
C VAL A 96 -18.49 20.49 13.61
N GLY A 97 -17.74 21.32 12.90
CA GLY A 97 -16.29 21.36 13.03
C GLY A 97 -15.69 22.56 12.32
N HIS A 98 -14.37 22.65 12.37
CA HIS A 98 -13.63 23.71 11.69
C HIS A 98 -12.37 23.19 11.01
N THR A 99 -11.81 23.98 10.10
CA THR A 99 -10.63 23.66 9.29
C THR A 99 -9.30 23.72 10.03
N ASN A 100 -9.32 24.03 11.34
CA ASN A 100 -8.14 24.32 12.16
C ASN A 100 -7.16 25.33 11.52
N SER A 101 -7.70 26.32 10.81
CA SER A 101 -6.92 27.33 10.07
C SER A 101 -6.95 28.69 10.76
N GLY A 102 -6.06 29.59 10.33
CA GLY A 102 -5.96 30.94 10.88
C GLY A 102 -5.01 31.03 12.08
N LEU A 103 -4.92 32.22 12.69
CA LEU A 103 -3.96 32.52 13.77
C LEU A 103 -4.42 32.02 15.14
N SER A 104 -5.73 31.94 15.36
CA SER A 104 -6.37 31.50 16.60
C SER A 104 -7.50 30.52 16.28
N PRO A 105 -7.17 29.27 15.90
CA PRO A 105 -8.16 28.31 15.42
C PRO A 105 -9.04 27.71 16.53
N SER A 106 -8.61 27.80 17.79
CA SER A 106 -9.34 27.27 18.94
C SER A 106 -10.72 27.90 19.05
N TRP A 107 -11.74 27.09 19.35
CA TRP A 107 -13.12 27.55 19.40
C TRP A 107 -13.87 26.89 20.55
N HIS A 108 -14.63 27.65 21.34
CA HIS A 108 -15.57 27.08 22.29
C HIS A 108 -17.01 27.38 21.88
N CYS A 109 -17.74 26.33 21.49
CA CYS A 109 -19.13 26.43 21.09
C CYS A 109 -20.04 26.19 22.30
N LYS A 110 -20.96 27.13 22.55
CA LYS A 110 -21.93 27.05 23.66
C LYS A 110 -23.16 26.23 23.25
N GLU A 111 -23.82 26.63 22.17
CA GLU A 111 -25.08 26.05 21.72
C GLU A 111 -25.25 26.23 20.21
N ILE A 112 -25.90 25.25 19.57
CA ILE A 112 -26.36 25.34 18.18
C ILE A 112 -27.88 25.26 18.17
N LYS A 113 -28.53 26.21 17.49
CA LYS A 113 -29.97 26.23 17.24
C LYS A 113 -30.23 26.00 15.75
N LEU A 114 -31.05 25.00 15.45
CA LEU A 114 -31.48 24.68 14.08
C LEU A 114 -32.96 24.92 13.95
N TRP A 115 -33.36 25.63 12.90
CA TRP A 115 -34.76 25.85 12.57
C TRP A 115 -35.03 25.37 11.16
N ASP A 116 -35.81 24.30 11.05
CA ASP A 116 -36.42 23.85 9.79
C ASP A 116 -37.55 24.81 9.43
N LEU A 117 -37.32 25.64 8.41
CA LEU A 117 -38.28 26.67 7.98
C LEU A 117 -39.49 26.06 7.29
N ASN A 118 -39.36 24.83 6.77
CA ASN A 118 -40.43 24.14 6.05
C ASN A 118 -41.35 23.41 7.05
N ALA A 119 -40.78 22.69 8.00
CA ALA A 119 -41.53 21.96 9.02
C ALA A 119 -41.92 22.82 10.24
N GLY A 120 -41.37 24.03 10.37
CA GLY A 120 -41.56 24.92 11.52
C GLY A 120 -40.98 24.37 12.82
N ARG A 121 -40.01 23.45 12.75
CA ARG A 121 -39.42 22.77 13.92
C ARG A 121 -38.11 23.41 14.31
N GLN A 122 -37.92 23.58 15.62
CA GLN A 122 -36.68 24.09 16.20
C GLN A 122 -36.00 23.02 17.05
N PHE A 123 -34.68 22.93 16.91
CA PHE A 123 -33.82 22.02 17.64
C PHE A 123 -32.75 22.82 18.38
N HIS A 124 -32.57 22.51 19.66
CA HIS A 124 -31.56 23.13 20.52
C HIS A 124 -30.55 22.07 20.91
N ILE A 125 -29.28 22.34 20.60
CA ILE A 125 -28.18 21.38 20.76
C ILE A 125 -27.14 22.04 21.66
N PRO A 126 -27.16 21.76 22.98
CA PRO A 126 -26.15 22.27 23.88
C PRO A 126 -24.81 21.61 23.55
N VAL A 127 -23.80 22.42 23.23
CA VAL A 127 -22.45 21.95 22.88
C VAL A 127 -21.55 22.02 24.10
N GLN A 128 -21.32 23.23 24.64
CA GLN A 128 -20.52 23.50 25.84
C GLN A 128 -19.15 22.81 25.85
N ARG A 129 -18.43 22.87 24.73
CA ARG A 129 -17.14 22.19 24.56
C ARG A 129 -16.17 23.01 23.72
N TRP A 130 -14.89 22.84 24.01
CA TRP A 130 -13.81 23.24 23.11
C TRP A 130 -13.77 22.32 21.88
N LEU A 131 -13.67 22.95 20.72
CA LEU A 131 -13.25 22.36 19.44
C LEU A 131 -11.91 23.01 19.11
N ALA A 132 -10.82 22.42 19.58
CA ALA A 132 -9.48 22.98 19.50
C ALA A 132 -8.42 21.91 19.72
N ARG A 133 -7.29 21.97 19.00
CA ARG A 133 -6.19 20.99 19.14
C ARG A 133 -5.44 21.09 20.46
N ASP A 134 -5.41 22.28 21.05
CA ASP A 134 -4.64 22.65 22.24
C ASP A 134 -5.48 22.69 23.52
N GLN A 135 -6.80 22.49 23.44
CA GLN A 135 -7.72 22.47 24.59
C GLN A 135 -8.44 21.12 24.69
N GLU A 136 -8.99 20.81 25.87
CA GLU A 136 -9.77 19.59 26.16
C GLU A 136 -9.19 18.29 25.52
N ASP A 137 -10.00 17.56 24.77
CA ASP A 137 -9.68 16.30 24.10
C ASP A 137 -8.90 16.50 22.80
N GLY A 138 -8.72 17.75 22.34
CA GLY A 138 -7.96 18.06 21.14
C GLY A 138 -8.77 17.93 19.84
N GLU A 139 -10.06 17.60 19.92
CA GLU A 139 -10.90 17.41 18.75
C GLU A 139 -11.36 18.74 18.15
N VAL A 140 -11.40 18.82 16.82
CA VAL A 140 -11.85 20.01 16.07
C VAL A 140 -13.20 19.80 15.39
N CYS A 141 -13.80 18.64 15.64
CA CYS A 141 -15.07 18.23 15.05
C CYS A 141 -15.84 17.33 16.02
N ARG A 142 -17.14 17.59 16.18
CA ARG A 142 -18.03 16.83 17.07
C ARG A 142 -19.35 16.50 16.37
N GLU A 143 -19.97 15.42 16.83
CA GLU A 143 -21.28 14.98 16.36
C GLU A 143 -22.29 14.98 17.49
N PHE A 144 -23.51 15.41 17.19
CA PHE A 144 -24.59 15.47 18.18
C PHE A 144 -25.85 14.79 17.63
N PRO A 145 -26.52 13.94 18.42
CA PRO A 145 -27.80 13.40 18.03
C PRO A 145 -28.88 14.49 18.14
N VAL A 146 -29.86 14.44 17.25
CA VAL A 146 -30.98 15.40 17.24
C VAL A 146 -32.22 14.72 17.79
N LEU A 147 -32.80 15.32 18.83
CA LEU A 147 -34.03 14.83 19.45
C LEU A 147 -35.23 15.09 18.55
N ASN A 148 -35.91 14.03 18.11
CA ASN A 148 -37.17 14.14 17.38
C ASN A 148 -38.25 13.30 18.06
N LYS A 149 -39.45 13.87 18.25
CA LYS A 149 -40.53 13.19 18.98
C LYS A 149 -40.89 11.88 18.28
N GLY A 150 -40.83 10.77 19.01
CA GLY A 150 -41.20 9.43 18.52
C GLY A 150 -40.07 8.65 17.82
N TRP A 151 -38.85 9.18 17.77
CA TRP A 151 -37.70 8.50 17.14
C TRP A 151 -36.63 8.12 18.18
N PRO A 152 -35.95 6.97 18.01
CA PRO A 152 -34.86 6.56 18.88
C PRO A 152 -33.67 7.51 18.72
N ILE A 153 -33.14 7.98 19.86
CA ILE A 153 -31.94 8.80 19.91
C ILE A 153 -30.74 7.89 19.74
N LEU A 154 -29.87 8.20 18.78
CA LEU A 154 -28.60 7.50 18.63
C LEU A 154 -27.64 7.98 19.74
N PRO A 155 -27.08 7.07 20.56
CA PRO A 155 -26.15 7.47 21.61
C PRO A 155 -24.85 8.00 21.00
N VAL A 156 -24.18 8.92 21.71
CA VAL A 156 -22.79 9.27 21.41
C VAL A 156 -21.91 8.14 21.95
N THR A 157 -21.07 7.57 21.08
CA THR A 157 -20.22 6.40 21.36
C THR A 157 -18.76 6.78 21.11
N VAL A 158 -17.87 6.31 21.98
CA VAL A 158 -16.43 6.42 21.79
C VAL A 158 -15.91 5.09 21.26
N TYR A 159 -15.67 5.02 19.96
CA TYR A 159 -15.09 3.85 19.31
C TYR A 159 -13.60 3.74 19.66
N GLU A 160 -13.12 2.54 19.98
CA GLU A 160 -11.69 2.28 20.12
C GLU A 160 -11.13 1.85 18.76
N VAL A 161 -10.21 2.64 18.21
CA VAL A 161 -9.58 2.39 16.91
C VAL A 161 -8.16 1.91 17.16
N HIS A 162 -7.88 0.65 16.86
CA HIS A 162 -6.55 0.07 16.87
C HIS A 162 -6.00 0.03 15.45
N VAL A 163 -4.81 0.61 15.24
CA VAL A 163 -4.16 0.68 13.94
C VAL A 163 -2.85 -0.08 14.02
N ALA A 164 -2.73 -1.16 13.25
CA ALA A 164 -1.54 -1.99 13.17
C ALA A 164 -0.66 -1.56 11.99
N THR A 165 0.54 -1.05 12.29
CA THR A 165 1.57 -0.77 11.27
C THR A 165 2.38 -2.02 11.04
N GLY A 166 2.56 -2.42 9.77
CA GLY A 166 3.20 -3.69 9.47
C GLY A 166 4.70 -3.72 9.74
N GLU A 167 5.28 -4.90 9.53
CA GLU A 167 6.66 -5.23 9.92
C GLU A 167 7.70 -5.05 8.80
N LEU A 168 7.30 -4.47 7.67
CA LEU A 168 8.20 -4.26 6.55
C LEU A 168 9.26 -3.19 6.86
N TRP A 169 10.37 -3.26 6.13
CA TRP A 169 11.39 -2.22 6.20
C TRP A 169 10.76 -0.85 5.90
N ASN A 170 11.02 0.14 6.76
CA ASN A 170 10.47 1.50 6.66
C ASN A 170 8.92 1.57 6.65
N ALA A 171 8.23 0.58 7.24
CA ALA A 171 6.77 0.54 7.28
C ALA A 171 6.12 1.66 8.10
N GLY A 172 6.85 2.27 9.04
CA GLY A 172 6.32 3.31 9.91
C GLY A 172 6.28 4.70 9.27
N THR A 173 5.47 5.59 9.83
CA THR A 173 5.32 6.96 9.32
C THR A 173 5.32 8.00 10.43
N VAL A 174 5.73 9.22 10.09
CA VAL A 174 5.58 10.42 10.93
C VAL A 174 4.55 11.39 10.36
N ALA A 175 3.90 11.04 9.25
CA ALA A 175 2.84 11.82 8.63
C ALA A 175 1.58 11.83 9.51
N ASN A 176 0.73 12.85 9.34
CA ASN A 176 -0.54 12.87 10.05
C ASN A 176 -1.49 11.85 9.41
N VAL A 177 -1.98 10.91 10.20
CA VAL A 177 -2.94 9.88 9.77
C VAL A 177 -4.36 10.33 10.07
N TYR A 178 -5.27 10.06 9.13
CA TYR A 178 -6.69 10.39 9.21
C TYR A 178 -7.55 9.17 8.89
N ILE A 179 -8.68 9.03 9.58
CA ILE A 179 -9.66 7.97 9.34
C ILE A 179 -11.07 8.56 9.23
N ALA A 180 -11.89 7.99 8.34
CA ALA A 180 -13.32 8.18 8.30
C ALA A 180 -14.02 6.82 8.37
N VAL A 181 -14.93 6.65 9.32
CA VAL A 181 -15.66 5.40 9.56
C VAL A 181 -17.08 5.53 9.03
N TYR A 182 -17.59 4.50 8.37
CA TYR A 182 -18.91 4.44 7.78
C TYR A 182 -19.72 3.28 8.34
N GLY A 183 -20.96 3.56 8.72
CA GLY A 183 -21.95 2.59 9.13
C GLY A 183 -23.35 2.92 8.61
N GLU A 184 -24.32 2.07 8.93
CA GLU A 184 -25.72 2.18 8.49
C GLU A 184 -26.39 3.52 8.82
N LYS A 185 -25.90 4.23 9.85
CA LYS A 185 -26.44 5.52 10.33
C LYS A 185 -25.57 6.72 9.94
N GLY A 186 -24.71 6.56 8.93
CA GLY A 186 -23.89 7.62 8.35
C GLY A 186 -22.39 7.39 8.56
N ASP A 187 -21.62 8.47 8.49
CA ASP A 187 -20.16 8.44 8.63
C ASP A 187 -19.68 9.28 9.82
N THR A 188 -18.38 9.21 10.14
CA THR A 188 -17.68 10.10 11.10
C THR A 188 -17.00 11.29 10.41
N GLY A 189 -16.85 11.24 9.09
CA GLY A 189 -15.99 12.16 8.35
C GLY A 189 -14.53 11.95 8.72
N SER A 190 -13.65 12.76 8.14
CA SER A 190 -12.22 12.67 8.44
C SER A 190 -11.95 13.06 9.90
N ARG A 191 -11.29 12.17 10.64
CA ARG A 191 -10.80 12.35 12.01
C ARG A 191 -9.30 12.09 12.01
N GLN A 192 -8.53 13.02 12.55
CA GLN A 192 -7.08 12.82 12.69
C GLN A 192 -6.81 11.86 13.84
N LEU A 193 -5.88 10.94 13.67
CA LEU A 193 -5.40 10.02 14.70
C LEU A 193 -4.12 10.60 15.31
N PHE A 194 -4.27 11.51 16.28
CA PHE A 194 -3.16 12.32 16.79
C PHE A 194 -2.79 12.03 18.26
N ARG A 195 -3.73 11.61 19.11
CA ARG A 195 -3.49 11.27 20.52
C ARG A 195 -3.71 9.76 20.74
N SER A 196 -2.60 9.02 20.83
CA SER A 196 -2.61 7.63 21.30
C SER A 196 -2.01 7.54 22.72
N LYS A 197 -1.99 6.34 23.31
CA LYS A 197 -1.26 6.07 24.56
C LYS A 197 0.27 6.07 24.36
N SER A 198 0.74 5.89 23.13
CA SER A 198 2.15 5.90 22.75
C SER A 198 2.66 7.34 22.59
N THR A 199 3.94 7.57 22.88
CA THR A 199 4.60 8.87 22.65
C THR A 199 4.89 9.13 21.17
N LEU A 200 5.10 8.07 20.39
CA LEU A 200 5.26 8.09 18.95
C LEU A 200 4.27 7.07 18.38
N ASN A 201 3.53 7.48 17.35
CA ASN A 201 2.51 6.67 16.70
C ASN A 201 3.05 6.10 15.39
N PHE A 202 2.45 5.02 14.93
CA PHE A 202 2.63 4.40 13.63
C PHE A 202 4.08 3.97 13.35
N LEU A 203 4.79 3.53 14.40
CA LEU A 203 6.09 2.89 14.22
C LEU A 203 5.91 1.52 13.58
N ARG A 204 6.92 1.08 12.83
CA ARG A 204 6.96 -0.28 12.28
C ARG A 204 6.64 -1.33 13.36
N GLY A 205 5.71 -2.23 13.06
CA GLY A 205 5.33 -3.32 13.97
C GLY A 205 4.48 -2.90 15.16
N GLN A 206 4.17 -1.60 15.28
CA GLN A 206 3.42 -1.06 16.41
C GLN A 206 1.92 -1.13 16.14
N VAL A 207 1.17 -1.40 17.21
CA VAL A 207 -0.28 -1.22 17.25
C VAL A 207 -0.59 -0.02 18.13
N ASP A 208 -1.15 1.02 17.54
CA ASP A 208 -1.55 2.24 18.25
C ASP A 208 -3.05 2.29 18.45
N SER A 209 -3.48 2.80 19.61
CA SER A 209 -4.89 2.84 20.01
C SER A 209 -5.36 4.28 20.17
N PHE A 210 -6.47 4.61 19.52
CA PHE A 210 -7.08 5.93 19.50
C PHE A 210 -8.54 5.84 19.93
N LEU A 211 -9.06 6.96 20.45
CA LEU A 211 -10.47 7.11 20.80
C LEU A 211 -11.14 7.99 19.77
N LEU A 212 -12.27 7.54 19.22
CA LEU A 212 -13.04 8.28 18.23
C LEU A 212 -14.48 8.43 18.71
N GLU A 213 -14.82 9.64 19.16
CA GLU A 213 -16.18 10.00 19.56
C GLU A 213 -17.04 10.32 18.33
N ALA A 214 -18.18 9.64 18.19
CA ALA A 214 -19.18 9.90 17.15
C ALA A 214 -20.58 9.49 17.61
N VAL A 215 -21.61 10.01 16.94
CA VAL A 215 -22.97 9.47 17.13
C VAL A 215 -23.01 8.06 16.52
N HIS A 216 -23.58 7.11 17.26
CA HIS A 216 -23.53 5.69 16.93
C HIS A 216 -23.93 5.39 15.48
N LEU A 217 -23.03 4.74 14.74
CA LEU A 217 -23.13 4.55 13.29
C LEU A 217 -23.93 3.31 12.87
N GLY A 218 -24.42 2.50 13.82
CA GLY A 218 -25.00 1.20 13.52
C GLY A 218 -23.92 0.20 13.12
N ASN A 219 -24.23 -0.76 12.24
CA ASN A 219 -23.21 -1.69 11.78
C ASN A 219 -22.16 -0.98 10.91
N LEU A 220 -20.90 -1.08 11.30
CA LEU A 220 -19.79 -0.56 10.52
C LEU A 220 -19.53 -1.46 9.31
N TYR A 221 -19.34 -0.86 8.14
CA TYR A 221 -19.09 -1.61 6.90
C TYR A 221 -17.89 -1.12 6.12
N LYS A 222 -17.44 0.11 6.34
CA LYS A 222 -16.34 0.72 5.56
C LYS A 222 -15.53 1.71 6.39
N ILE A 223 -14.23 1.78 6.11
CA ILE A 223 -13.37 2.88 6.54
C ILE A 223 -12.64 3.48 5.34
N VAL A 224 -12.30 4.76 5.45
CA VAL A 224 -11.33 5.43 4.58
C VAL A 224 -10.20 5.91 5.46
N ILE A 225 -8.98 5.41 5.23
CA ILE A 225 -7.79 5.76 6.01
C ILE A 225 -6.72 6.34 5.09
N ALA A 226 -6.06 7.40 5.55
CA ALA A 226 -5.14 8.19 4.74
C ALA A 226 -4.05 8.84 5.58
N HIS A 227 -2.99 9.32 4.93
CA HIS A 227 -2.07 10.27 5.53
C HIS A 227 -1.86 11.49 4.61
N ASP A 228 -1.32 12.58 5.15
CA ASP A 228 -1.13 13.85 4.42
C ASP A 228 0.08 13.86 3.47
N GLY A 229 0.90 12.80 3.45
CA GLY A 229 2.08 12.70 2.59
C GLY A 229 3.18 13.71 2.90
N LEU A 230 3.14 14.40 4.05
CA LEU A 230 4.05 15.52 4.34
C LEU A 230 5.37 15.06 4.94
N GLY A 231 6.44 15.08 4.15
CA GLY A 231 7.84 14.86 4.55
C GLY A 231 8.56 13.74 3.75
N PRO A 232 9.90 13.70 3.75
CA PRO A 232 10.65 12.73 2.94
C PRO A 232 10.54 11.30 3.51
N GLY A 233 10.21 10.31 2.66
CA GLY A 233 10.24 8.88 3.05
C GLY A 233 9.02 8.40 3.86
N ASN A 234 7.90 9.14 3.83
CA ASN A 234 6.72 8.91 4.67
C ASN A 234 5.73 7.86 4.15
N GLY A 235 6.20 6.90 3.36
CA GLY A 235 5.43 5.71 3.05
C GLY A 235 4.99 5.03 4.33
N TRP A 236 3.75 4.58 4.36
CA TRP A 236 3.21 3.89 5.52
C TRP A 236 2.66 2.54 5.11
N PHE A 237 3.22 1.45 5.63
CA PHE A 237 2.65 0.14 5.39
C PHE A 237 1.65 -0.17 6.51
N LEU A 238 0.36 -0.02 6.18
CA LEU A 238 -0.73 -0.35 7.07
C LEU A 238 -1.05 -1.84 6.95
N ASP A 239 -1.05 -2.56 8.08
CA ASP A 239 -1.39 -3.98 8.15
C ASP A 239 -2.91 -4.15 8.23
N ASP A 240 -3.52 -3.69 9.32
CA ASP A 240 -4.97 -3.70 9.52
C ASP A 240 -5.43 -2.62 10.50
N VAL A 241 -6.74 -2.39 10.51
CA VAL A 241 -7.42 -1.53 11.49
C VAL A 241 -8.52 -2.35 12.15
N VAL A 242 -8.56 -2.32 13.48
CA VAL A 242 -9.62 -2.93 14.29
C VAL A 242 -10.38 -1.83 15.01
N ILE A 243 -11.70 -1.78 14.81
CA ILE A 243 -12.59 -0.84 15.49
C ILE A 243 -13.50 -1.62 16.45
N LYS A 244 -13.45 -1.27 17.73
CA LYS A 244 -14.35 -1.80 18.76
C LYS A 244 -15.45 -0.81 19.05
N ASP A 245 -16.67 -1.32 19.03
CA ASP A 245 -17.87 -0.62 19.45
C ASP A 245 -18.25 -1.07 20.87
N PRO A 246 -18.02 -0.23 21.90
CA PRO A 246 -18.36 -0.59 23.27
C PRO A 246 -19.87 -0.64 23.53
N THR A 247 -20.68 0.03 22.71
CA THR A 247 -22.15 0.06 22.87
C THR A 247 -22.77 -1.27 22.46
N THR A 248 -22.26 -1.89 21.38
CA THR A 248 -22.74 -3.18 20.89
C THR A 248 -21.84 -4.37 21.26
N ASN A 249 -20.69 -4.11 21.87
CA ASN A 249 -19.63 -5.07 22.15
C ASN A 249 -19.19 -5.85 20.90
N ARG A 250 -19.11 -5.16 19.76
CA ARG A 250 -18.71 -5.71 18.46
C ARG A 250 -17.32 -5.23 18.08
N GLU A 251 -16.61 -6.08 17.36
CA GLU A 251 -15.29 -5.79 16.80
C GLU A 251 -15.34 -5.91 15.27
N TYR A 252 -14.80 -4.92 14.59
CA TYR A 252 -14.76 -4.82 13.14
C TYR A 252 -13.31 -4.73 12.66
N THR A 253 -12.87 -5.70 11.87
CA THR A 253 -11.52 -5.74 11.30
C THR A 253 -11.52 -5.34 9.82
N PHE A 254 -10.60 -4.45 9.45
CA PHE A 254 -10.39 -3.91 8.11
C PHE A 254 -8.94 -4.17 7.69
N PHE A 255 -8.72 -5.13 6.80
CA PHE A 255 -7.37 -5.48 6.34
C PHE A 255 -6.88 -4.52 5.27
N CYS A 256 -5.64 -4.07 5.41
CA CYS A 256 -4.97 -3.25 4.42
C CYS A 256 -3.78 -3.96 3.80
N HIS A 257 -2.76 -4.40 4.53
CA HIS A 257 -1.52 -4.99 4.00
C HIS A 257 -0.87 -4.24 2.80
N ARG A 258 -1.06 -2.92 2.67
CA ARG A 258 -0.54 -2.08 1.56
C ARG A 258 0.30 -0.96 2.07
N TRP A 259 1.19 -0.51 1.19
CA TRP A 259 1.78 0.81 1.30
C TRP A 259 0.76 1.89 0.98
N LEU A 260 0.65 2.87 1.86
CA LEU A 260 0.13 4.18 1.58
C LEU A 260 1.34 5.06 1.30
N ASP A 261 1.74 5.15 0.03
CA ASP A 261 2.94 5.86 -0.42
C ASP A 261 2.77 6.19 -1.92
N GLN A 262 3.30 7.32 -2.37
CA GLN A 262 3.35 7.70 -3.79
C GLN A 262 4.45 6.95 -4.57
N GLY A 263 5.49 6.49 -3.87
CA GLY A 263 6.63 5.75 -4.40
C GLY A 263 6.47 4.23 -4.38
N GLU A 264 5.55 3.71 -3.58
CA GLU A 264 5.28 2.27 -3.42
C GLU A 264 3.90 1.87 -3.96
N ASP A 265 3.73 0.57 -4.18
CA ASP A 265 2.49 -0.11 -4.52
C ASP A 265 1.75 0.58 -5.69
N ASP A 266 0.51 1.02 -5.50
CA ASP A 266 -0.29 1.72 -6.51
C ASP A 266 -0.15 3.25 -6.46
N GLY A 267 0.81 3.78 -5.68
CA GLY A 267 1.08 5.21 -5.56
C GLY A 267 0.03 5.98 -4.76
N LYS A 268 -0.91 5.31 -4.09
CA LYS A 268 -1.98 5.96 -3.33
C LYS A 268 -1.61 6.11 -1.86
N ILE A 269 -1.96 7.25 -1.29
CA ILE A 269 -1.82 7.56 0.15
C ILE A 269 -3.16 7.46 0.91
N VAL A 270 -4.18 6.89 0.27
CA VAL A 270 -5.55 6.73 0.78
C VAL A 270 -6.05 5.32 0.47
N ARG A 271 -6.71 4.70 1.43
CA ARG A 271 -7.30 3.36 1.33
C ARG A 271 -8.75 3.36 1.76
N GLU A 272 -9.61 2.80 0.91
CA GLU A 272 -10.98 2.44 1.25
C GLU A 272 -11.03 0.95 1.56
N LEU A 273 -11.42 0.59 2.78
CA LEU A 273 -11.39 -0.77 3.30
C LEU A 273 -12.78 -1.17 3.84
N TYR A 274 -13.14 -2.44 3.71
CA TYR A 274 -14.48 -2.96 4.06
C TYR A 274 -14.40 -4.01 5.18
N ALA A 275 -15.43 -4.05 6.04
CA ALA A 275 -15.45 -4.95 7.20
C ALA A 275 -15.64 -6.42 6.77
N ARG A 276 -14.95 -7.34 7.47
CA ARG A 276 -14.84 -8.77 7.11
C ARG A 276 -16.16 -9.56 6.95
N ASN A 277 -17.32 -9.01 7.29
CA ASN A 277 -18.62 -9.70 7.17
C ASN A 277 -19.62 -9.10 6.17
N ASN A 278 -19.24 -8.10 5.38
CA ASN A 278 -20.04 -7.63 4.25
C ASN A 278 -19.19 -7.67 2.97
N SER A 279 -19.41 -8.71 2.16
CA SER A 279 -19.04 -8.81 0.74
C SER A 279 -17.55 -8.93 0.39
N ILE A 280 -17.07 -10.18 0.39
CA ILE A 280 -16.44 -10.90 -0.75
C ILE A 280 -15.68 -10.04 -1.79
N LEU A 281 -14.37 -10.31 -1.89
CA LEU A 281 -13.48 -10.20 -3.07
C LEU A 281 -13.25 -8.81 -3.71
N SER A 282 -12.52 -7.91 -3.06
CA SER A 282 -11.89 -6.80 -3.80
C SER A 282 -10.49 -6.44 -3.29
N ALA A 283 -10.27 -6.51 -1.98
CA ALA A 283 -8.95 -6.30 -1.40
C ALA A 283 -7.99 -7.43 -1.86
N SER A 284 -8.31 -8.70 -1.57
CA SER A 284 -7.41 -9.85 -1.79
C SER A 284 -6.97 -10.05 -3.25
N GLU A 285 -7.77 -9.64 -4.23
CA GLU A 285 -7.42 -9.78 -5.66
C GLU A 285 -6.33 -8.79 -6.09
N CYS A 286 -6.37 -7.53 -5.62
CA CYS A 286 -5.41 -6.51 -6.04
C CYS A 286 -4.00 -6.71 -5.43
N PHE A 287 -3.90 -7.27 -4.22
CA PHE A 287 -2.60 -7.72 -3.67
C PHE A 287 -2.03 -8.88 -4.44
N SER A 288 -2.90 -9.82 -4.81
CA SER A 288 -2.47 -11.00 -5.55
C SER A 288 -1.80 -10.56 -6.84
N GLU A 289 -2.32 -9.55 -7.53
CA GLU A 289 -1.71 -9.03 -8.76
C GLU A 289 -0.35 -8.36 -8.55
N SER A 290 -0.22 -7.47 -7.55
CA SER A 290 1.03 -6.72 -7.34
C SER A 290 2.13 -7.59 -6.72
N SER A 291 1.78 -8.45 -5.77
CA SER A 291 2.71 -9.45 -5.20
C SER A 291 3.13 -10.47 -6.25
N TRP A 292 2.18 -10.96 -7.05
CA TRP A 292 2.48 -11.83 -8.19
C TRP A 292 3.36 -11.13 -9.22
N ALA A 293 3.12 -9.86 -9.56
CA ALA A 293 3.98 -9.13 -10.49
C ALA A 293 5.44 -9.10 -10.02
N ALA A 294 5.67 -8.89 -8.72
CA ALA A 294 7.01 -8.86 -8.12
C ALA A 294 7.68 -10.24 -8.02
N GLU A 295 6.92 -11.32 -7.81
CA GLU A 295 7.46 -12.66 -7.49
C GLU A 295 7.32 -13.69 -8.64
N SER A 296 6.47 -13.42 -9.63
CA SER A 296 6.16 -14.33 -10.76
C SER A 296 7.38 -14.73 -11.58
N TRP A 297 8.43 -13.90 -11.61
CA TRP A 297 9.67 -14.21 -12.31
C TRP A 297 10.32 -15.50 -11.82
N LYS A 298 10.11 -15.87 -10.54
CA LYS A 298 10.61 -17.11 -9.94
C LYS A 298 9.97 -18.33 -10.62
N PHE A 299 8.70 -18.25 -10.98
CA PHE A 299 7.91 -19.36 -11.48
C PHE A 299 7.86 -19.42 -13.02
N ARG A 300 8.86 -18.86 -13.71
CA ARG A 300 8.98 -18.97 -15.16
C ARG A 300 9.53 -20.34 -15.54
N LYS A 301 8.99 -20.92 -16.62
CA LYS A 301 9.51 -22.15 -17.21
C LYS A 301 11.02 -22.07 -17.42
N GLY A 302 11.73 -23.12 -17.00
CA GLY A 302 13.19 -23.23 -17.07
C GLY A 302 13.91 -22.85 -15.77
N ASN A 303 13.25 -22.22 -14.81
CA ASN A 303 13.85 -21.96 -13.50
C ASN A 303 13.86 -23.22 -12.63
N THR A 304 14.91 -23.37 -11.83
CA THR A 304 15.01 -24.39 -10.78
C THR A 304 14.80 -23.76 -9.40
N LEU A 305 13.91 -24.36 -8.62
CA LEU A 305 13.40 -23.85 -7.35
C LEU A 305 13.70 -24.77 -6.18
N GLN A 306 13.74 -24.19 -4.98
CA GLN A 306 13.62 -24.92 -3.72
C GLN A 306 12.54 -24.24 -2.87
N PHE A 307 11.69 -25.04 -2.23
CA PHE A 307 10.63 -24.55 -1.35
C PHE A 307 11.04 -24.76 0.11
N TYR A 308 11.17 -23.68 0.87
CA TYR A 308 11.49 -23.71 2.29
C TYR A 308 10.23 -23.47 3.11
N ASN A 309 9.85 -24.41 3.97
CA ASN A 309 8.66 -24.27 4.80
C ASN A 309 8.99 -23.50 6.09
N ARG A 310 8.18 -22.48 6.40
CA ARG A 310 8.45 -21.62 7.57
C ARG A 310 8.21 -22.30 8.92
N LEU A 311 7.31 -23.28 8.98
CA LEU A 311 7.01 -24.02 10.21
C LEU A 311 8.12 -25.01 10.55
N THR A 312 8.50 -25.87 9.61
CA THR A 312 9.50 -26.93 9.85
C THR A 312 10.93 -26.39 9.85
N GLY A 313 11.16 -25.28 9.15
CA GLY A 313 12.49 -24.75 8.90
C GLY A 313 13.33 -25.61 7.94
N GLY A 314 12.71 -26.53 7.21
CA GLY A 314 13.33 -27.41 6.21
C GLY A 314 12.85 -27.16 4.79
N PHE A 315 13.53 -27.79 3.83
CA PHE A 315 13.17 -27.75 2.42
C PHE A 315 12.25 -28.91 2.05
N VAL A 316 11.30 -28.65 1.15
CA VAL A 316 10.44 -29.68 0.57
C VAL A 316 11.28 -30.64 -0.24
N ARG A 317 11.05 -31.95 -0.08
CA ARG A 317 11.72 -33.02 -0.82
C ARG A 317 10.72 -33.94 -1.44
N LEU A 318 11.01 -34.40 -2.66
CA LEU A 318 10.26 -35.46 -3.33
C LEU A 318 11.15 -36.70 -3.45
N HIS A 319 10.77 -37.75 -2.74
CA HIS A 319 11.52 -39.00 -2.67
C HIS A 319 11.20 -39.94 -3.85
N PRO A 320 12.09 -40.91 -4.15
CA PRO A 320 11.86 -41.90 -5.20
C PRO A 320 10.62 -42.79 -5.00
N ASP A 321 10.12 -42.93 -3.77
CA ASP A 321 8.89 -43.65 -3.43
C ASP A 321 7.63 -42.78 -3.56
N SER A 322 7.75 -41.61 -4.20
CA SER A 322 6.70 -40.60 -4.37
C SER A 322 6.23 -39.91 -3.09
N THR A 323 6.87 -40.15 -1.95
CA THR A 323 6.55 -39.43 -0.70
C THR A 323 7.17 -38.03 -0.69
N VAL A 324 6.51 -37.12 0.02
CA VAL A 324 6.95 -35.72 0.15
C VAL A 324 7.02 -35.35 1.63
N ASP A 325 8.12 -34.70 2.01
CA ASP A 325 8.31 -34.09 3.33
C ASP A 325 8.85 -32.68 3.21
N ALA A 326 8.92 -31.95 4.33
CA ALA A 326 9.51 -30.62 4.43
C ALA A 326 10.64 -30.53 5.47
N VAL A 327 11.46 -31.58 5.62
CA VAL A 327 12.59 -31.62 6.57
C VAL A 327 13.96 -31.63 5.89
N GLY A 328 14.00 -31.34 4.58
CA GLY A 328 15.22 -31.38 3.79
C GLY A 328 16.24 -30.30 4.12
N GLU A 329 17.51 -30.61 3.89
CA GLU A 329 18.58 -29.63 3.94
C GLU A 329 18.73 -28.89 2.60
N LYS A 330 19.39 -27.72 2.64
CA LYS A 330 19.60 -26.89 1.46
C LYS A 330 20.34 -27.59 0.31
N THR A 331 21.25 -28.50 0.63
CA THR A 331 22.08 -29.24 -0.32
C THR A 331 21.43 -30.54 -0.78
N ASP A 332 20.24 -30.87 -0.30
CA ASP A 332 19.54 -32.09 -0.69
C ASP A 332 19.14 -32.03 -2.16
N LYS A 333 19.58 -33.04 -2.91
CA LYS A 333 19.31 -33.16 -4.35
C LYS A 333 17.82 -33.38 -4.64
N TYR A 334 17.09 -34.04 -3.74
CA TYR A 334 15.65 -34.30 -3.89
C TYR A 334 14.78 -33.09 -3.57
N GLY A 335 15.37 -31.98 -3.10
CA GLY A 335 14.66 -30.73 -2.82
C GLY A 335 14.69 -29.68 -3.94
N LEU A 336 15.11 -30.08 -5.14
CA LEU A 336 15.18 -29.21 -6.32
C LEU A 336 14.05 -29.51 -7.29
N PHE A 337 13.34 -28.46 -7.73
CA PHE A 337 12.20 -28.58 -8.63
C PHE A 337 12.32 -27.63 -9.82
N ASP A 338 12.25 -28.17 -11.03
CA ASP A 338 12.22 -27.39 -12.26
C ASP A 338 10.79 -27.00 -12.62
N VAL A 339 10.61 -25.73 -12.98
CA VAL A 339 9.35 -25.26 -13.55
C VAL A 339 9.31 -25.68 -15.02
N ILE A 340 8.50 -26.68 -15.34
CA ILE A 340 8.38 -27.20 -16.72
C ILE A 340 7.21 -26.58 -17.49
N PHE A 341 6.25 -26.02 -16.77
CA PHE A 341 5.07 -25.35 -17.31
C PHE A 341 4.70 -24.19 -16.39
N ASN A 342 4.29 -23.07 -16.99
CA ASN A 342 3.63 -21.98 -16.28
C ASN A 342 2.64 -21.26 -17.21
N LYS A 343 1.39 -21.04 -16.75
CA LYS A 343 0.38 -20.20 -17.40
C LYS A 343 -0.31 -19.34 -16.35
N GLY A 344 -0.07 -18.03 -16.37
CA GLY A 344 -0.44 -17.17 -15.25
C GLY A 344 0.26 -17.66 -13.98
N ASN A 345 -0.49 -17.89 -12.91
CA ASN A 345 -0.01 -18.44 -11.65
C ASN A 345 -0.11 -19.96 -11.52
N VAL A 346 -0.56 -20.67 -12.56
CA VAL A 346 -0.58 -22.14 -12.57
C VAL A 346 0.75 -22.67 -13.10
N CYS A 347 1.40 -23.54 -12.33
CA CYS A 347 2.72 -24.09 -12.60
C CYS A 347 2.75 -25.62 -12.42
N ILE A 348 3.72 -26.28 -13.05
CA ILE A 348 4.07 -27.68 -12.77
C ILE A 348 5.53 -27.72 -12.29
N PHE A 349 5.75 -28.31 -11.12
CA PHE A 349 7.04 -28.43 -10.46
C PHE A 349 7.58 -29.86 -10.58
N GLN A 350 8.44 -30.09 -11.57
CA GLN A 350 9.07 -31.38 -11.82
C GLN A 350 10.30 -31.55 -10.93
N SER A 351 10.53 -32.73 -10.35
CA SER A 351 11.79 -32.96 -9.64
C SER A 351 12.98 -32.86 -10.59
N HIS A 352 14.01 -32.11 -10.17
CA HIS A 352 15.24 -31.94 -10.93
C HIS A 352 16.01 -33.25 -11.08
N GLU A 353 16.03 -34.06 -10.03
CA GLU A 353 16.69 -35.37 -9.99
C GLU A 353 15.78 -36.46 -10.56
N LEU A 354 14.52 -36.50 -10.15
CA LEU A 354 13.54 -37.51 -10.54
C LEU A 354 12.66 -36.97 -11.68
N ARG A 355 13.25 -36.83 -12.87
CA ARG A 355 12.61 -36.20 -14.05
C ARG A 355 11.27 -36.80 -14.50
N HIS A 356 10.95 -38.00 -14.04
CA HIS A 356 9.66 -38.66 -14.32
C HIS A 356 8.57 -38.29 -13.31
N LEU A 357 8.90 -37.61 -12.20
CA LEU A 357 7.97 -37.20 -11.14
C LEU A 357 7.87 -35.68 -11.03
N SER A 358 6.65 -35.21 -10.82
CA SER A 358 6.30 -33.84 -10.44
C SER A 358 5.55 -33.83 -9.12
N LEU A 359 5.66 -32.72 -8.40
CA LEU A 359 4.84 -32.46 -7.22
C LEU A 359 3.37 -32.39 -7.64
N ALA A 360 2.52 -33.15 -6.95
CA ALA A 360 1.11 -33.26 -7.24
C ALA A 360 0.29 -33.16 -5.96
N LEU A 361 -0.95 -32.69 -6.09
CA LEU A 361 -1.94 -32.69 -5.02
C LEU A 361 -3.15 -33.50 -5.48
N ASP A 362 -3.26 -34.73 -4.98
CA ASP A 362 -4.27 -35.70 -5.37
C ASP A 362 -5.13 -36.09 -4.16
N ASN A 363 -6.44 -35.83 -4.24
CA ASN A 363 -7.41 -36.10 -3.16
C ASN A 363 -6.98 -35.58 -1.77
N GLY A 364 -6.37 -34.39 -1.73
CA GLY A 364 -5.89 -33.76 -0.50
C GLY A 364 -4.49 -34.18 -0.05
N SER A 365 -3.88 -35.21 -0.65
CA SER A 365 -2.53 -35.65 -0.34
C SER A 365 -1.50 -35.12 -1.35
N VAL A 366 -0.34 -34.70 -0.85
CA VAL A 366 0.77 -34.19 -1.66
C VAL A 366 1.71 -35.33 -2.00
N THR A 367 1.92 -35.63 -3.27
CA THR A 367 2.71 -36.80 -3.70
C THR A 367 3.51 -36.52 -4.96
N GLY A 368 4.41 -37.43 -5.34
CA GLY A 368 5.06 -37.45 -6.64
C GLY A 368 4.25 -38.21 -7.68
N MET A 369 3.87 -37.56 -8.78
CA MET A 369 3.15 -38.19 -9.90
C MET A 369 3.79 -37.88 -11.25
N ALA A 370 3.47 -38.68 -12.27
CA ALA A 370 3.90 -38.41 -13.64
C ALA A 370 3.40 -37.02 -14.10
N SER A 371 4.30 -36.28 -14.74
CA SER A 371 4.03 -34.90 -15.17
C SER A 371 2.97 -34.86 -16.26
N GLY A 372 2.05 -33.88 -16.20
CA GLY A 372 1.05 -33.64 -17.25
C GLY A 372 -0.38 -34.08 -16.92
N GLY A 373 -0.62 -34.62 -15.72
CA GLY A 373 -1.97 -34.83 -15.18
C GLY A 373 -2.52 -33.59 -14.47
N ALA A 374 -3.84 -33.42 -14.42
CA ALA A 374 -4.49 -32.28 -13.75
C ALA A 374 -4.13 -32.14 -12.25
N SER A 375 -3.77 -33.24 -11.57
CA SER A 375 -3.32 -33.21 -10.17
C SER A 375 -1.89 -32.65 -9.99
N THR A 376 -1.10 -32.52 -11.07
CA THR A 376 0.26 -31.90 -11.05
C THR A 376 0.24 -30.39 -11.30
N GLU A 377 -0.90 -29.84 -11.71
CA GLU A 377 -1.06 -28.40 -11.90
C GLU A 377 -1.33 -27.73 -10.56
N MET A 378 -0.42 -26.84 -10.16
CA MET A 378 -0.51 -26.10 -8.91
C MET A 378 -0.68 -24.61 -9.17
N ARG A 379 -1.67 -23.99 -8.54
CA ARG A 379 -1.83 -22.54 -8.50
C ARG A 379 -0.98 -21.96 -7.38
N VAL A 380 -0.12 -21.01 -7.73
CA VAL A 380 0.75 -20.31 -6.79
C VAL A 380 0.05 -19.04 -6.32
N LEU A 381 -0.14 -18.91 -5.00
CA LEU A 381 -0.75 -17.73 -4.39
C LEU A 381 0.33 -16.95 -3.62
N SER A 382 0.74 -15.80 -4.15
CA SER A 382 1.76 -14.96 -3.51
C SER A 382 1.19 -14.21 -2.30
N GLN A 383 1.94 -14.18 -1.21
CA GLN A 383 1.57 -13.55 0.05
C GLN A 383 2.29 -12.20 0.24
N PRO A 384 1.75 -11.26 1.04
CA PRO A 384 2.40 -9.96 1.31
C PRO A 384 3.81 -10.09 1.90
N ASN A 385 4.06 -11.15 2.68
CA ASN A 385 5.37 -11.45 3.26
C ASN A 385 6.36 -12.14 2.28
N ARG A 386 6.05 -12.15 0.98
CA ARG A 386 6.80 -12.81 -0.12
C ARG A 386 6.89 -14.34 -0.01
N CYS A 387 6.05 -14.96 0.81
CA CYS A 387 5.84 -16.40 0.75
C CYS A 387 4.90 -16.76 -0.41
N ALA A 388 4.95 -18.02 -0.81
CA ALA A 388 3.99 -18.61 -1.73
C ALA A 388 3.16 -19.66 -0.98
N LEU A 389 1.87 -19.73 -1.29
CA LEU A 389 1.05 -20.90 -1.02
C LEU A 389 0.93 -21.71 -2.32
N LEU A 390 0.92 -23.03 -2.20
CA LEU A 390 0.73 -23.94 -3.32
C LEU A 390 -0.65 -24.57 -3.19
N GLU A 391 -1.53 -24.26 -4.14
CA GLU A 391 -2.91 -24.73 -4.20
C GLU A 391 -3.10 -25.70 -5.39
N SER A 392 -3.99 -26.67 -5.27
CA SER A 392 -4.41 -27.47 -6.42
C SER A 392 -5.14 -26.61 -7.47
N ALA A 393 -4.70 -26.65 -8.73
CA ALA A 393 -5.43 -25.99 -9.81
C ALA A 393 -6.76 -26.69 -10.10
N ARG A 394 -6.83 -28.01 -9.87
CA ARG A 394 -8.02 -28.86 -10.08
C ARG A 394 -9.09 -28.63 -9.01
N VAL A 395 -8.69 -28.46 -7.75
CA VAL A 395 -9.63 -28.28 -6.62
C VAL A 395 -9.20 -27.08 -5.77
N PRO A 396 -9.73 -25.88 -6.05
CA PRO A 396 -9.45 -24.68 -5.26
C PRO A 396 -9.72 -24.89 -3.77
N GLY A 397 -8.91 -24.27 -2.91
CA GLY A 397 -8.96 -24.41 -1.45
C GLY A 397 -8.06 -25.52 -0.88
N HIS A 398 -7.63 -26.50 -1.68
CA HIS A 398 -6.69 -27.53 -1.23
C HIS A 398 -5.26 -27.06 -1.36
N LEU A 399 -4.61 -26.81 -0.22
CA LEU A 399 -3.25 -26.32 -0.11
C LEU A 399 -2.25 -27.42 0.25
N VAL A 400 -0.99 -27.23 -0.12
CA VAL A 400 0.14 -27.99 0.42
C VAL A 400 0.40 -27.54 1.85
N ILE A 401 0.21 -28.43 2.82
CA ILE A 401 0.36 -28.13 4.25
C ILE A 401 1.24 -29.20 4.90
N PHE A 402 2.22 -28.75 5.69
CA PHE A 402 3.07 -29.61 6.50
C PHE A 402 2.81 -29.40 7.98
N ASP A 403 2.85 -30.48 8.75
CA ASP A 403 2.87 -30.42 10.21
C ASP A 403 4.26 -30.01 10.74
N ARG A 404 4.39 -29.85 12.07
CA ARG A 404 5.66 -29.49 12.72
C ARG A 404 6.79 -30.52 12.54
N HIS A 405 6.45 -31.76 12.16
CA HIS A 405 7.39 -32.83 11.89
C HIS A 405 7.73 -32.91 10.39
N GLY A 406 7.15 -32.02 9.57
CA GLY A 406 7.34 -31.95 8.13
C GLY A 406 6.64 -33.03 7.34
N LYS A 407 5.61 -33.67 7.92
CA LYS A 407 4.73 -34.60 7.23
C LYS A 407 3.50 -33.87 6.68
N ILE A 408 2.98 -34.35 5.57
CA ILE A 408 1.77 -33.80 4.93
C ILE A 408 0.56 -33.97 5.85
N THR A 409 -0.29 -32.96 5.92
CA THR A 409 -1.54 -32.97 6.68
C THR A 409 -2.64 -32.20 5.96
N ASN A 410 -3.90 -32.54 6.25
CA ASN A 410 -5.08 -31.82 5.75
C ASN A 410 -5.61 -30.80 6.77
N GLU A 411 -5.14 -30.86 8.02
CA GLU A 411 -5.62 -30.02 9.12
C GLU A 411 -4.53 -29.04 9.55
N SER A 412 -4.83 -27.75 9.44
CA SER A 412 -4.01 -26.71 10.05
C SER A 412 -4.25 -26.74 11.56
N SER A 413 -3.29 -27.26 12.34
CA SER A 413 -3.41 -27.31 13.81
C SER A 413 -3.64 -25.90 14.35
N ALA A 414 -4.70 -25.71 15.14
CA ALA A 414 -5.34 -24.45 15.51
C ALA A 414 -4.45 -23.34 16.15
N GLY A 415 -3.15 -23.57 16.36
CA GLY A 415 -2.19 -22.56 16.85
C GLY A 415 -1.12 -22.10 15.85
N TYR A 416 -0.95 -22.76 14.70
CA TYR A 416 0.13 -22.48 13.73
C TYR A 416 -0.35 -22.40 12.27
N ALA A 417 -1.66 -22.19 12.06
CA ALA A 417 -2.34 -22.41 10.79
C ALA A 417 -1.78 -21.62 9.59
N ASP A 418 -1.08 -20.51 9.84
CA ASP A 418 -0.51 -19.70 8.78
C ASP A 418 0.90 -20.14 8.36
N LEU A 419 1.76 -20.57 9.30
CA LEU A 419 3.14 -20.96 8.98
C LEU A 419 3.25 -22.32 8.29
N SER A 420 2.31 -23.24 8.56
CA SER A 420 2.32 -24.61 8.01
C SER A 420 2.19 -24.68 6.49
N LYS A 421 1.56 -23.66 5.90
CA LYS A 421 1.25 -23.54 4.47
C LYS A 421 2.16 -22.54 3.73
N GLU A 422 3.02 -21.80 4.44
CA GLU A 422 3.86 -20.76 3.87
C GLU A 422 5.22 -21.28 3.39
N PHE A 423 5.51 -21.07 2.11
CA PHE A 423 6.77 -21.44 1.49
C PHE A 423 7.57 -20.22 1.06
N VAL A 424 8.81 -20.11 1.56
CA VAL A 424 9.81 -19.22 0.99
C VAL A 424 10.43 -19.90 -0.22
N VAL A 425 10.31 -19.28 -1.39
CA VAL A 425 10.77 -19.85 -2.66
C VAL A 425 12.14 -19.29 -3.05
N PHE A 426 13.12 -20.19 -3.18
CA PHE A 426 14.47 -19.87 -3.62
C PHE A 426 14.69 -20.29 -5.07
N VAL A 427 15.24 -19.39 -5.89
CA VAL A 427 15.66 -19.70 -7.26
C VAL A 427 17.15 -20.03 -7.27
N LYS A 428 17.55 -21.10 -7.96
CA LYS A 428 18.95 -21.43 -8.19
C LYS A 428 19.58 -20.44 -9.18
N GLY A 429 20.86 -20.14 -9.00
CA GLY A 429 21.63 -19.36 -9.95
C GLY A 429 21.45 -17.82 -9.91
N VAL A 430 20.77 -17.27 -8.89
CA VAL A 430 20.47 -15.83 -8.82
C VAL A 430 21.71 -14.93 -8.85
N LEU A 431 22.78 -15.32 -8.15
CA LEU A 431 24.03 -14.56 -8.05
C LEU A 431 25.18 -15.27 -8.81
N LEU A 432 24.88 -15.83 -9.99
CA LEU A 432 25.91 -16.34 -10.90
C LEU A 432 26.75 -15.20 -11.48
N ASN A 433 27.94 -15.54 -11.97
CA ASN A 433 28.82 -14.55 -12.58
C ASN A 433 28.17 -13.99 -13.85
N SER A 434 28.27 -12.67 -14.04
CA SER A 434 27.64 -11.92 -15.12
C SER A 434 26.11 -11.93 -15.11
N ALA A 435 25.46 -12.42 -14.04
CA ALA A 435 24.03 -12.29 -13.88
C ALA A 435 23.66 -10.81 -13.74
N VAL A 436 22.55 -10.38 -14.34
CA VAL A 436 21.97 -9.07 -14.09
C VAL A 436 20.83 -9.25 -13.11
N VAL A 437 20.98 -8.62 -11.94
CA VAL A 437 20.01 -8.69 -10.87
C VAL A 437 19.51 -7.30 -10.50
N LEU A 438 18.32 -7.27 -9.95
CA LEU A 438 17.77 -6.15 -9.22
C LEU A 438 17.80 -6.50 -7.73
N LEU A 439 18.24 -5.56 -6.88
CA LEU A 439 18.22 -5.73 -5.43
C LEU A 439 16.98 -5.03 -4.89
N ALA A 440 15.87 -5.75 -4.83
CA ALA A 440 14.60 -5.17 -4.39
C ALA A 440 14.65 -4.86 -2.89
N THR A 441 14.04 -3.74 -2.51
CA THR A 441 13.91 -3.25 -1.13
C THR A 441 12.46 -3.40 -0.64
N SER A 442 11.51 -3.41 -1.59
CA SER A 442 10.09 -3.71 -1.40
C SER A 442 9.52 -4.44 -2.64
N LEU A 443 8.21 -4.68 -2.72
CA LEU A 443 7.58 -5.32 -3.89
C LEU A 443 7.73 -4.48 -5.17
N CYS A 444 7.98 -3.18 -5.04
CA CYS A 444 7.96 -2.19 -6.13
C CYS A 444 9.10 -1.17 -6.06
N GLN A 445 10.03 -1.30 -5.11
CA GLN A 445 11.27 -0.52 -5.03
C GLN A 445 12.51 -1.41 -5.10
N ALA A 446 13.61 -0.78 -5.49
CA ALA A 446 14.91 -1.38 -5.59
C ALA A 446 16.04 -0.41 -5.26
N LEU A 447 17.20 -0.97 -4.94
CA LEU A 447 18.43 -0.22 -4.83
C LEU A 447 18.85 0.34 -6.20
N CYS A 448 18.77 1.66 -6.34
CA CYS A 448 19.08 2.41 -7.55
C CYS A 448 20.35 3.24 -7.38
N LEU A 449 21.18 3.27 -8.44
CA LEU A 449 22.26 4.24 -8.58
C LEU A 449 21.72 5.54 -9.20
N GLN A 450 21.91 6.66 -8.50
CA GLN A 450 21.54 7.99 -8.97
C GLN A 450 22.66 8.62 -9.81
N PRO A 451 22.34 9.62 -10.66
CA PRO A 451 23.32 10.30 -11.52
C PRO A 451 24.46 10.98 -10.74
N ASP A 452 24.21 11.40 -9.51
CA ASP A 452 25.20 12.00 -8.61
C ASP A 452 26.14 10.97 -7.95
N GLY A 453 25.96 9.67 -8.26
CA GLY A 453 26.73 8.55 -7.72
C GLY A 453 26.18 8.00 -6.40
N SER A 454 25.16 8.63 -5.81
CA SER A 454 24.52 8.12 -4.59
C SER A 454 23.67 6.88 -4.86
N CYS A 455 23.50 6.03 -3.86
CA CYS A 455 22.61 4.87 -3.94
C CYS A 455 21.38 5.11 -3.06
N THR A 456 20.19 4.79 -3.57
CA THR A 456 18.92 4.92 -2.84
C THR A 456 18.07 3.67 -2.99
N GLY A 457 17.44 3.25 -1.90
CA GLY A 457 16.55 2.10 -1.85
C GLY A 457 15.09 2.40 -2.18
N VAL A 458 14.72 3.66 -2.46
CA VAL A 458 13.32 4.06 -2.75
C VAL A 458 13.04 4.23 -4.25
N GLY A 459 13.92 3.73 -5.12
CA GLY A 459 13.75 3.87 -6.57
C GLY A 459 12.87 2.78 -7.16
N LYS A 460 11.98 3.13 -8.10
CA LYS A 460 11.22 2.13 -8.87
C LYS A 460 12.16 1.26 -9.73
N PRO A 461 11.86 -0.05 -9.90
CA PRO A 461 12.55 -0.95 -10.80
C PRO A 461 12.72 -0.34 -12.19
N SER A 462 13.97 -0.16 -12.58
CA SER A 462 14.38 0.45 -13.84
C SER A 462 15.83 0.08 -14.17
N GLU A 463 16.34 0.51 -15.32
CA GLU A 463 17.75 0.27 -15.69
C GLU A 463 18.76 0.82 -14.65
N LYS A 464 18.37 1.84 -13.86
CA LYS A 464 19.19 2.38 -12.75
C LYS A 464 19.34 1.42 -11.57
N SER A 465 18.45 0.43 -11.46
CA SER A 465 18.45 -0.60 -10.41
C SER A 465 19.08 -1.93 -10.84
N TYR A 466 19.59 -2.00 -12.06
CA TYR A 466 20.18 -3.22 -12.58
C TYR A 466 21.67 -3.29 -12.25
N TRP A 467 22.02 -4.36 -11.56
CA TRP A 467 23.36 -4.66 -11.08
C TRP A 467 23.88 -5.93 -11.75
N ARG A 468 24.99 -5.82 -12.47
CA ARG A 468 25.73 -6.97 -12.96
C ARG A 468 26.57 -7.55 -11.83
N VAL A 469 26.36 -8.82 -11.55
CA VAL A 469 27.07 -9.58 -10.52
C VAL A 469 28.41 -10.03 -11.05
N HIS A 470 29.49 -9.63 -10.38
CA HIS A 470 30.84 -10.15 -10.62
C HIS A 470 31.20 -11.07 -9.45
N LYS A 471 31.25 -12.38 -9.70
CA LYS A 471 31.45 -13.37 -8.65
C LYS A 471 32.95 -13.62 -8.44
N ILE A 472 33.47 -13.16 -7.31
CA ILE A 472 34.88 -13.33 -6.94
C ILE A 472 35.13 -14.71 -6.32
N SER A 473 34.24 -15.14 -5.43
CA SER A 473 34.32 -16.46 -4.78
C SER A 473 32.93 -17.02 -4.45
N SER A 474 32.84 -18.14 -3.75
CA SER A 474 31.56 -18.79 -3.42
C SER A 474 30.60 -17.90 -2.61
N ARG A 475 31.12 -16.91 -1.86
CA ARG A 475 30.32 -16.00 -1.02
C ARG A 475 30.62 -14.52 -1.23
N ILE A 476 31.56 -14.16 -2.11
CA ILE A 476 31.95 -12.78 -2.33
C ILE A 476 31.57 -12.37 -3.75
N CYS A 477 30.84 -11.27 -3.86
CA CYS A 477 30.43 -10.67 -5.14
C CYS A 477 30.70 -9.17 -5.14
N MET A 478 30.85 -8.61 -6.34
CA MET A 478 30.70 -7.18 -6.60
C MET A 478 29.45 -6.93 -7.44
N PHE A 479 28.92 -5.72 -7.34
CA PHE A 479 27.72 -5.29 -8.06
C PHE A 479 28.05 -4.06 -8.89
N GLU A 480 28.14 -4.24 -10.21
CA GLU A 480 28.39 -3.16 -11.17
C GLU A 480 27.06 -2.62 -11.70
N SER A 481 26.90 -1.30 -11.81
CA SER A 481 25.74 -0.73 -12.48
C SER A 481 25.72 -1.12 -13.95
N VAL A 482 24.59 -1.63 -14.43
CA VAL A 482 24.41 -1.92 -15.86
C VAL A 482 24.30 -0.63 -16.67
N LYS A 483 23.63 0.39 -16.12
CA LYS A 483 23.44 1.68 -16.79
C LYS A 483 24.73 2.51 -16.84
N ASN A 484 25.47 2.54 -15.74
CA ASN A 484 26.72 3.30 -15.64
C ASN A 484 27.89 2.31 -15.55
N ALA A 485 28.47 1.96 -16.69
CA ALA A 485 29.57 1.00 -16.73
C ALA A 485 30.75 1.45 -15.85
N ARG A 486 31.45 0.49 -15.24
CA ARG A 486 32.57 0.70 -14.30
C ARG A 486 32.22 1.38 -12.97
N MET A 487 30.94 1.63 -12.69
CA MET A 487 30.47 2.12 -11.40
C MET A 487 30.00 0.94 -10.55
N PHE A 488 30.72 0.65 -9.48
CA PHE A 488 30.42 -0.45 -8.57
C PHE A 488 29.84 0.07 -7.26
N LEU A 489 28.91 -0.70 -6.69
CA LEU A 489 28.50 -0.50 -5.31
C LEU A 489 29.73 -0.62 -4.41
N ARG A 490 29.89 0.31 -3.47
CA ARG A 490 31.09 0.43 -2.64
C ARG A 490 30.74 0.87 -1.23
N ILE A 491 31.46 0.35 -0.23
CA ILE A 491 31.53 0.94 1.11
C ILE A 491 32.95 1.48 1.32
N LYS A 492 33.07 2.81 1.49
CA LYS A 492 34.36 3.48 1.72
C LYS A 492 34.15 4.81 2.44
N ASP A 493 35.03 5.14 3.39
CA ASP A 493 35.04 6.43 4.12
C ASP A 493 33.67 6.83 4.69
N GLY A 494 32.94 5.86 5.28
CA GLY A 494 31.61 6.07 5.87
C GLY A 494 30.48 6.30 4.85
N ARG A 495 30.73 6.07 3.56
CA ARG A 495 29.75 6.18 2.47
C ARG A 495 29.42 4.82 1.88
N CYS A 496 28.19 4.69 1.40
CA CYS A 496 27.73 3.59 0.57
C CYS A 496 27.17 4.17 -0.72
N ASP A 497 27.92 4.06 -1.81
CA ASP A 497 27.64 4.73 -3.08
C ASP A 497 28.03 3.85 -4.28
N GLY A 498 27.74 4.32 -5.49
CA GLY A 498 28.11 3.63 -6.73
C GLY A 498 29.42 4.10 -7.33
N ALA A 499 30.23 4.89 -6.63
CA ALA A 499 31.49 5.41 -7.17
C ALA A 499 32.67 4.42 -7.03
N GLY A 500 32.38 3.14 -6.83
CA GLY A 500 33.37 2.08 -6.81
C GLY A 500 33.95 1.79 -8.19
N ILE A 501 35.19 1.34 -8.21
CA ILE A 501 35.94 1.01 -9.45
C ILE A 501 36.27 -0.48 -9.56
N GLY A 502 35.62 -1.32 -8.73
CA GLY A 502 35.86 -2.77 -8.67
C GLY A 502 37.07 -3.16 -7.83
N ASP A 503 37.47 -2.32 -6.87
CA ASP A 503 38.52 -2.61 -5.90
C ASP A 503 37.99 -3.33 -4.65
N SER A 504 38.86 -3.54 -3.66
CA SER A 504 38.49 -4.21 -2.40
C SER A 504 37.35 -3.54 -1.61
N ASP A 505 37.10 -2.24 -1.82
CA ASP A 505 35.98 -1.52 -1.19
C ASP A 505 34.61 -1.93 -1.80
N CYS A 506 34.62 -2.60 -2.97
CA CYS A 506 33.46 -3.07 -3.71
C CYS A 506 33.13 -4.55 -3.44
N HIS A 507 33.94 -5.23 -2.60
CA HIS A 507 33.77 -6.64 -2.29
C HIS A 507 32.75 -6.83 -1.16
N PHE A 508 31.67 -7.55 -1.46
CA PHE A 508 30.64 -7.87 -0.47
C PHE A 508 30.51 -9.36 -0.22
N LYS A 509 30.57 -9.75 1.05
CA LYS A 509 30.22 -11.08 1.52
C LYS A 509 28.70 -11.19 1.62
N ILE A 510 28.13 -12.13 0.88
CA ILE A 510 26.68 -12.35 0.80
C ILE A 510 26.22 -13.17 2.01
N LYS A 511 25.50 -12.54 2.95
CA LYS A 511 24.76 -13.24 4.01
C LYS A 511 23.35 -13.56 3.51
N LYS A 512 22.93 -14.83 3.59
CA LYS A 512 21.59 -15.27 3.17
C LYS A 512 20.70 -15.42 4.40
N ASN A 513 19.61 -14.67 4.45
CA ASN A 513 18.64 -14.73 5.53
C ASN A 513 17.45 -15.60 5.09
N LEU A 514 17.50 -16.89 5.43
CA LEU A 514 16.58 -17.89 4.86
C LEU A 514 15.11 -17.64 5.22
N ARG A 515 14.82 -17.28 6.48
CA ARG A 515 13.45 -17.03 6.97
C ARG A 515 12.73 -15.91 6.21
N ASN A 516 13.50 -14.94 5.71
CA ASN A 516 12.96 -13.73 5.09
C ASN A 516 13.19 -13.69 3.57
N ALA A 517 13.69 -14.77 2.96
CA ALA A 517 13.98 -14.81 1.52
C ALA A 517 14.95 -13.72 1.00
N CYS A 518 15.75 -13.11 1.88
CA CYS A 518 16.55 -11.93 1.54
C CYS A 518 18.06 -12.19 1.71
N ILE A 519 18.85 -11.24 1.22
CA ILE A 519 20.30 -11.21 1.39
C ILE A 519 20.73 -9.90 2.08
N SER A 520 21.86 -9.95 2.75
CA SER A 520 22.56 -8.78 3.29
C SER A 520 23.99 -8.74 2.75
N LEU A 521 24.46 -7.54 2.44
CA LEU A 521 25.76 -7.30 1.80
C LEU A 521 26.74 -6.77 2.84
N GLU A 522 27.60 -7.64 3.39
CA GLU A 522 28.64 -7.27 4.36
C GLU A 522 29.91 -6.84 3.62
N SER A 523 30.50 -5.70 4.00
CA SER A 523 31.79 -5.27 3.46
C SER A 523 32.89 -6.27 3.83
N VAL A 524 33.67 -6.71 2.84
CA VAL A 524 34.85 -7.55 3.10
C VAL A 524 35.97 -6.74 3.74
N LYS A 525 36.16 -5.48 3.32
CA LYS A 525 37.23 -4.61 3.83
C LYS A 525 36.94 -4.07 5.24
N SER A 526 35.67 -3.83 5.55
CA SER A 526 35.21 -3.40 6.87
C SER A 526 34.19 -4.40 7.44
N PRO A 527 34.64 -5.56 7.96
CA PRO A 527 33.75 -6.57 8.52
C PRO A 527 32.80 -6.00 9.58
N GLY A 528 31.55 -6.44 9.58
CA GLY A 528 30.50 -5.92 10.47
C GLY A 528 29.74 -4.71 9.92
N LEU A 529 30.25 -4.03 8.89
CA LEU A 529 29.50 -3.01 8.15
C LEU A 529 28.77 -3.62 6.96
N PHE A 530 27.52 -3.20 6.79
CA PHE A 530 26.60 -3.66 5.76
C PHE A 530 26.13 -2.51 4.91
N VAL A 531 25.75 -2.83 3.67
CA VAL A 531 24.89 -1.93 2.89
C VAL A 531 23.54 -1.89 3.58
N GLY A 532 23.18 -0.74 4.15
CA GLY A 532 21.88 -0.51 4.76
C GLY A 532 21.22 0.74 4.22
N LEU A 533 19.91 0.83 4.45
CA LEU A 533 19.11 1.99 4.09
C LEU A 533 18.79 2.80 5.35
N ARG A 534 18.76 4.12 5.22
CA ARG A 534 18.20 5.02 6.24
C ARG A 534 16.71 5.21 5.99
N SER A 535 16.01 5.84 6.95
CA SER A 535 14.59 6.18 6.82
C SER A 535 14.30 7.13 5.66
N ASP A 536 15.28 7.95 5.27
CA ASP A 536 15.22 8.80 4.07
C ASP A 536 15.43 8.00 2.75
N GLY A 537 15.62 6.68 2.83
CA GLY A 537 15.87 5.80 1.70
C GLY A 537 17.31 5.80 1.18
N GLN A 538 18.22 6.63 1.70
CA GLN A 538 19.62 6.63 1.25
C GLN A 538 20.40 5.42 1.74
N ALA A 539 21.26 4.89 0.88
CA ALA A 539 22.19 3.83 1.24
C ALA A 539 23.34 4.39 2.09
N LYS A 540 23.62 3.72 3.21
CA LYS A 540 24.75 4.00 4.09
C LYS A 540 25.36 2.72 4.65
N PRO A 541 26.64 2.74 5.05
CA PRO A 541 27.21 1.66 5.84
C PRO A 541 26.53 1.64 7.22
N VAL A 542 25.98 0.50 7.61
CA VAL A 542 25.35 0.31 8.92
C VAL A 542 25.87 -0.96 9.58
N VAL A 543 25.84 -1.01 10.91
CA VAL A 543 26.05 -2.26 11.65
C VAL A 543 24.82 -3.15 11.44
N TYR A 544 25.01 -4.47 11.41
CA TYR A 544 23.89 -5.40 11.25
C TYR A 544 22.84 -5.17 12.34
N THR A 545 21.64 -4.81 11.92
CA THR A 545 20.46 -4.71 12.76
C THR A 545 19.40 -5.65 12.21
N GLU A 546 18.76 -6.45 13.05
CA GLU A 546 17.70 -7.38 12.62
C GLU A 546 16.46 -6.65 12.07
N ASN A 547 16.41 -5.33 12.20
CA ASN A 547 15.35 -4.45 11.73
C ASN A 547 15.26 -4.29 10.21
N GLY A 548 15.73 -5.23 9.38
CA GLY A 548 15.49 -5.26 7.93
C GLY A 548 16.09 -4.14 7.06
N SER A 549 16.79 -3.16 7.62
CA SER A 549 17.47 -2.06 6.90
C SER A 549 18.50 -2.54 5.88
N VAL A 550 19.00 -3.75 6.12
CA VAL A 550 20.07 -4.43 5.38
C VAL A 550 19.55 -5.60 4.53
N PHE A 551 18.22 -5.72 4.34
CA PHE A 551 17.60 -6.81 3.60
C PHE A 551 17.31 -6.39 2.17
N PHE A 552 17.88 -7.13 1.23
CA PHE A 552 17.62 -7.01 -0.19
C PHE A 552 17.05 -8.32 -0.74
N TYR A 553 16.06 -8.23 -1.61
CA TYR A 553 15.40 -9.36 -2.25
C TYR A 553 15.87 -9.43 -3.71
N PRO A 554 16.84 -10.30 -4.02
CA PRO A 554 17.44 -10.31 -5.34
C PRO A 554 16.48 -10.91 -6.37
N GLN A 555 16.22 -10.16 -7.44
CA GLN A 555 15.45 -10.58 -8.60
C GLN A 555 16.37 -10.73 -9.81
N VAL A 556 16.24 -11.83 -10.55
CA VAL A 556 17.05 -12.05 -11.76
C VAL A 556 16.36 -11.39 -12.96
N ILE A 557 17.06 -10.47 -13.61
CA ILE A 557 16.66 -9.88 -14.90
C ILE A 557 17.27 -10.69 -16.05
N LYS A 558 18.52 -11.12 -15.89
CA LYS A 558 19.23 -12.00 -16.84
C LYS A 558 20.12 -12.97 -16.08
N PHE A 559 19.97 -14.26 -16.33
CA PHE A 559 20.83 -15.28 -15.72
C PHE A 559 22.28 -15.15 -16.20
N GLY A 560 23.21 -15.39 -15.27
CA GLY A 560 24.64 -15.40 -15.53
C GLY A 560 25.14 -16.74 -16.08
N ARG A 561 26.46 -16.88 -16.17
CA ARG A 561 27.13 -18.13 -16.55
C ARG A 561 27.61 -18.85 -15.29
N GLU A 562 27.62 -20.18 -15.33
CA GLU A 562 28.33 -20.96 -14.33
C GLU A 562 29.84 -20.80 -14.56
N ASN A 563 30.58 -20.50 -13.50
CA ASN A 563 32.04 -20.48 -13.59
C ASN A 563 32.52 -21.92 -13.77
N PRO A 564 33.36 -22.23 -14.78
CA PRO A 564 34.08 -23.49 -14.81
C PRO A 564 34.82 -23.64 -13.48
N SER A 565 34.59 -24.74 -12.78
CA SER A 565 35.17 -25.00 -11.47
C SER A 565 36.70 -24.90 -11.50
N GLY A 566 37.25 -24.02 -10.67
CA GLY A 566 38.62 -24.15 -10.15
C GLY A 566 39.75 -23.67 -11.07
N MET A 567 39.83 -22.38 -11.38
CA MET A 567 41.14 -21.71 -11.51
C MET A 567 41.05 -20.30 -10.93
N SER A 568 41.91 -20.04 -9.96
CA SER A 568 42.27 -18.69 -9.52
C SER A 568 42.78 -17.91 -10.72
N VAL A 569 42.13 -16.80 -11.08
CA VAL A 569 42.61 -15.94 -12.16
C VAL A 569 43.51 -14.87 -11.54
N THR A 570 44.82 -15.03 -11.69
CA THR A 570 45.71 -13.88 -11.94
C THR A 570 45.57 -13.48 -13.41
N PRO A 571 45.61 -12.17 -13.74
CA PRO A 571 45.40 -11.71 -15.10
C PRO A 571 46.63 -12.04 -15.96
N SER A 572 46.52 -13.03 -16.85
CA SER A 572 47.49 -13.26 -17.93
C SER A 572 46.88 -12.86 -19.27
N GLN A 573 47.70 -12.16 -20.05
CA GLN A 573 47.41 -11.54 -21.33
C GLN A 573 46.92 -12.56 -22.36
N GLU A 574 45.63 -12.58 -22.66
CA GLU A 574 45.09 -13.28 -23.84
C GLU A 574 43.73 -12.69 -24.27
N GLU A 575 43.69 -11.36 -24.46
CA GLU A 575 42.58 -10.66 -25.14
C GLU A 575 43.09 -9.72 -26.26
N LYS A 576 44.25 -10.04 -26.83
CA LYS A 576 44.72 -9.48 -28.11
C LYS A 576 44.92 -10.65 -29.06
N ILE A 577 43.93 -10.96 -29.89
CA ILE A 577 44.07 -11.66 -31.19
C ILE A 577 42.72 -11.80 -31.95
N LEU A 578 41.58 -11.40 -31.38
CA LEU A 578 40.29 -11.50 -32.10
C LEU A 578 39.68 -10.17 -32.59
N GLU A 579 40.51 -9.20 -32.97
CA GLU A 579 40.06 -8.00 -33.71
C GLU A 579 40.85 -7.73 -35.01
N SER A 580 41.76 -8.63 -35.41
CA SER A 580 42.60 -8.44 -36.60
C SER A 580 42.33 -9.47 -37.72
N ARG A 581 41.06 -9.83 -37.93
CA ARG A 581 40.60 -10.54 -39.13
C ARG A 581 39.18 -10.08 -39.48
N ASN A 582 39.10 -8.99 -40.25
CA ASN A 582 38.12 -8.75 -41.32
C ASN A 582 38.24 -7.32 -41.85
N GLN A 583 39.35 -7.01 -42.54
CA GLN A 583 39.40 -5.94 -43.54
C GLN A 583 40.31 -6.37 -44.69
N GLN A 584 39.69 -6.81 -45.78
CA GLN A 584 40.19 -6.96 -47.16
C GLN A 584 39.01 -7.61 -47.91
N GLU A 585 38.51 -7.18 -49.07
CA GLU A 585 38.85 -6.15 -50.05
C GLU A 585 37.64 -6.12 -51.04
N MET A 586 37.46 -5.04 -51.83
CA MET A 586 37.00 -4.98 -53.25
C MET A 586 36.30 -3.64 -53.60
N PRO A 587 36.37 -3.16 -54.88
CA PRO A 587 37.05 -1.91 -55.23
C PRO A 587 36.18 -0.78 -55.85
N SER A 588 36.84 0.38 -56.02
CA SER A 588 36.46 1.66 -56.67
C SER A 588 36.25 1.60 -58.19
N GLU A 589 35.32 2.37 -58.79
CA GLU A 589 35.48 3.71 -59.43
C GLU A 589 34.17 4.09 -60.22
N PRO A 590 33.99 5.28 -60.84
CA PRO A 590 34.19 6.67 -60.40
C PRO A 590 32.99 7.62 -60.74
N GLU A 591 33.09 8.89 -60.33
CA GLU A 591 32.09 9.97 -60.46
C GLU A 591 31.84 10.50 -61.89
N ALA A 592 30.62 11.00 -62.15
CA ALA A 592 30.34 11.99 -63.20
C ALA A 592 29.23 12.99 -62.79
N ARG A 593 29.44 14.25 -63.20
CA ARG A 593 28.70 15.49 -62.88
C ARG A 593 27.31 15.61 -63.55
N GLY A 594 26.42 16.42 -62.97
CA GLY A 594 25.37 17.17 -63.70
C GLY A 594 24.09 17.49 -62.91
N ALA A 595 23.82 18.78 -62.67
CA ALA A 595 22.55 19.36 -62.15
C ALA A 595 21.43 19.37 -63.24
N PRO A 596 20.15 19.80 -63.01
CA PRO A 596 19.57 20.57 -61.89
C PRO A 596 18.17 20.12 -61.38
N SER A 597 17.68 20.85 -60.36
CA SER A 597 16.37 20.80 -59.67
C SER A 597 15.13 21.02 -60.58
N PRO A 598 13.88 20.79 -60.09
CA PRO A 598 13.16 21.89 -59.41
C PRO A 598 12.18 21.50 -58.27
N SER A 599 11.94 22.47 -57.39
CA SER A 599 10.69 22.86 -56.67
C SER A 599 9.75 21.77 -56.11
N THR A 600 9.21 21.89 -54.89
CA THR A 600 8.13 22.86 -54.57
C THR A 600 7.88 22.97 -53.05
N ALA A 601 7.76 24.23 -52.59
CA ALA A 601 7.04 24.85 -51.45
C ALA A 601 6.61 24.00 -50.22
N LEU A 602 6.94 24.31 -48.96
CA LEU A 602 6.56 25.47 -48.10
C LEU A 602 5.06 25.82 -48.08
N PHE A 603 4.36 25.56 -46.96
CA PHE A 603 3.78 26.57 -46.05
C PHE A 603 2.96 25.91 -44.90
N THR A 604 3.12 26.48 -43.70
CA THR A 604 2.40 26.32 -42.41
C THR A 604 1.02 27.05 -42.44
N PRO A 605 0.26 27.34 -41.33
CA PRO A 605 0.20 26.88 -39.91
C PRO A 605 -1.27 26.61 -39.39
N GLU A 606 -1.43 26.48 -38.06
CA GLU A 606 -2.67 26.66 -37.23
C GLU A 606 -3.59 25.42 -37.05
N GLN A 607 -4.28 25.13 -35.93
CA GLN A 607 -4.49 25.68 -34.58
C GLN A 607 -5.36 24.64 -33.80
N TYR A 608 -5.50 24.79 -32.47
CA TYR A 608 -6.56 24.23 -31.57
C TYR A 608 -6.53 22.69 -31.33
N LEU A 609 -6.68 22.11 -30.12
CA LEU A 609 -7.55 22.45 -28.99
C LEU A 609 -7.05 21.81 -27.68
N LYS A 610 -7.30 22.53 -26.57
CA LYS A 610 -7.29 22.05 -25.18
C LYS A 610 -8.31 20.92 -24.97
N GLY A 611 -8.01 19.99 -24.05
CA GLY A 611 -9.01 19.08 -23.49
C GLY A 611 -8.56 18.51 -22.14
N LYS A 612 -9.01 19.15 -21.05
CA LYS A 612 -9.02 18.60 -19.69
C LYS A 612 -10.08 17.49 -19.60
N TRP A 613 -9.78 16.44 -18.83
CA TRP A 613 -10.76 15.57 -18.16
C TRP A 613 -10.16 15.23 -16.78
N TYR A 614 -10.61 15.93 -15.74
CA TYR A 614 -11.68 15.55 -14.78
C TYR A 614 -11.17 14.56 -13.73
#